data_AF-A0A0C9VIF1-F1
#
_entry.id   AF-A0A0C9VIF1-F1
#
_cell.length_a   1.000
_cell.length_b   1.000
_cell.length_c   1.000
_cell.angle_alpha   90.00
_cell.angle_beta   90.00
_cell.angle_gamma   90.00
#
_symmetry.space_group_name_H-M   'P 1'
#
loop_
_entity.id
_entity.type
_entity.pdbx_description
1 polymer ?
#
loop_
_entity_poly.entity_id
_entity_poly.type
_entity_poly.pdbx_seq_one_letter_code
_entity_poly.pdbx_strand_id
1 'polypeptide(L)'
;MGFPDGGPKIHGLEASKLYARTHQESRTIFQSHPGEKMVFYPPGKEPSNTTPLVLGVHQFLQELFPHNRLGTLIISTPCIVKLDDERDFKAPFPIFVGNLTLQEKQLLLSCPVWVTPSLTLFTQEFLPPPSSFVMTLRGFTVPPEAAYEESVRAVVHDKIKFSGFIRKYHDNIPPPPNVNDNVSLHIVNYVLNSVNIKLLKIIENGLDVALFNVYVHPPSKILKHHAKWLALLRGNVYTMTEGAGSPLKVPYNCSVCRGEDHPTGLCAFTRLPGWIDCTQATTTNDAEDDDLTMTIEAGSSRGGRGRNHGAYQNANGRGRNNRNSRGQCGKHNNCCF
;
A
#
# COMPACT_ATOMS: atom_id res chain seq x y z
N MET A 1 -23.64 6.13 -14.58
CA MET A 1 -22.27 5.85 -15.07
C MET A 1 -21.94 4.43 -14.66
N GLY A 2 -21.91 3.50 -15.61
CA GLY A 2 -21.59 2.10 -15.32
C GLY A 2 -20.13 1.97 -14.91
N PHE A 3 -19.86 1.38 -13.75
CA PHE A 3 -18.50 0.96 -13.43
C PHE A 3 -18.14 -0.18 -14.40
N PRO A 4 -16.97 -0.16 -15.05
CA PRO A 4 -16.50 -1.30 -15.83
C PRO A 4 -16.45 -2.55 -14.95
N ASP A 5 -16.76 -3.70 -15.55
CA ASP A 5 -16.87 -5.00 -14.86
C ASP A 5 -15.74 -5.21 -13.83
N GLY A 6 -16.13 -5.25 -12.55
CA GLY A 6 -15.26 -5.59 -11.43
C GLY A 6 -14.88 -4.46 -10.45
N GLY A 7 -15.32 -3.21 -10.67
CA GLY A 7 -15.13 -2.10 -9.72
C GLY A 7 -13.67 -1.71 -9.41
N PRO A 8 -13.44 -0.74 -8.49
CA PRO A 8 -12.09 -0.38 -8.07
C PRO A 8 -11.37 -1.55 -7.37
N LYS A 9 -10.08 -1.73 -7.68
CA LYS A 9 -9.23 -2.77 -7.08
C LYS A 9 -8.07 -2.14 -6.31
N ILE A 10 -7.56 -2.86 -5.31
CA ILE A 10 -6.41 -2.45 -4.53
C ILE A 10 -5.18 -3.15 -5.11
N HIS A 11 -4.22 -2.36 -5.54
CA HIS A 11 -3.03 -2.82 -6.25
C HIS A 11 -1.77 -2.63 -5.38
N GLY A 12 -0.85 -3.59 -5.39
CA GLY A 12 0.42 -3.52 -4.67
C GLY A 12 0.38 -3.83 -3.16
N LEU A 13 -0.79 -4.03 -2.56
CA LEU A 13 -0.93 -4.40 -1.14
C LEU A 13 -0.71 -5.92 -0.91
N GLU A 14 0.56 -6.31 -0.90
CA GLU A 14 0.97 -7.70 -0.64
C GLU A 14 0.95 -8.05 0.86
N ALA A 15 0.98 -9.35 1.18
CA ALA A 15 1.05 -9.85 2.55
C ALA A 15 2.21 -9.24 3.38
N SER A 16 3.36 -9.01 2.74
CA SER A 16 4.53 -8.39 3.38
C SER A 16 4.25 -6.97 3.87
N LYS A 17 3.38 -6.22 3.18
CA LYS A 17 3.00 -4.85 3.48
C LYS A 17 1.78 -4.78 4.39
N LEU A 18 0.77 -5.61 4.12
CA LEU A 18 -0.42 -5.77 4.95
C LEU A 18 -0.05 -6.12 6.39
N TYR A 19 0.97 -6.97 6.57
CA TYR A 19 1.45 -7.43 7.88
C TYR A 19 2.76 -6.80 8.32
N ALA A 20 3.21 -5.71 7.70
CA ALA A 20 4.51 -5.10 8.01
C ALA A 20 4.65 -4.69 9.48
N ARG A 21 3.53 -4.39 10.15
CA ARG A 21 3.46 -4.01 11.57
C ARG A 21 2.85 -5.09 12.46
N THR A 22 2.53 -6.26 11.92
CA THR A 22 1.91 -7.34 12.69
C THR A 22 2.98 -8.21 13.32
N HIS A 23 2.89 -8.46 14.63
CA HIS A 23 3.76 -9.41 15.29
C HIS A 23 3.59 -10.81 14.68
N GLN A 24 4.72 -11.48 14.40
CA GLN A 24 4.73 -12.78 13.72
C GLN A 24 3.89 -13.82 14.46
N GLU A 25 3.95 -13.84 15.80
CA GLU A 25 3.21 -14.80 16.62
C GLU A 25 1.69 -14.64 16.45
N SER A 26 1.16 -13.41 16.48
CA SER A 26 -0.26 -13.15 16.27
C SER A 26 -0.73 -13.67 14.91
N ARG A 27 0.10 -13.50 13.87
CA ARG A 27 -0.19 -14.04 12.53
C ARG A 27 -0.15 -15.57 12.52
N THR A 28 0.86 -16.19 13.14
CA THR A 28 0.99 -17.66 13.19
C THR A 28 -0.17 -18.30 13.94
N ILE A 29 -0.52 -17.78 15.12
CA ILE A 29 -1.66 -18.25 15.92
C ILE A 29 -2.93 -18.18 15.08
N PHE A 30 -3.21 -17.02 14.48
CA PHE A 30 -4.41 -16.87 13.67
C PHE A 30 -4.40 -17.75 12.42
N GLN A 31 -3.26 -17.91 11.76
CA GLN A 31 -3.12 -18.77 10.59
C GLN A 31 -3.40 -20.24 10.90
N SER A 32 -2.98 -20.72 12.07
CA SER A 32 -3.21 -22.10 12.54
C SER A 32 -4.67 -22.41 12.89
N HIS A 33 -5.50 -21.39 13.10
CA HIS A 33 -6.90 -21.59 13.43
C HIS A 33 -7.65 -22.29 12.27
N PRO A 34 -8.61 -23.19 12.51
CA PRO A 34 -9.40 -23.77 11.43
C PRO A 34 -10.35 -22.75 10.78
N GLY A 35 -10.93 -23.12 9.64
CA GLY A 35 -11.93 -22.33 8.93
C GLY A 35 -11.37 -21.27 7.98
N GLU A 36 -12.27 -20.60 7.27
CA GLU A 36 -11.93 -19.53 6.35
C GLU A 36 -11.55 -18.25 7.10
N LYS A 37 -10.62 -17.50 6.50
CA LYS A 37 -9.97 -16.35 7.12
C LYS A 37 -9.88 -15.18 6.16
N MET A 38 -10.01 -13.99 6.71
CA MET A 38 -9.89 -12.72 6.03
C MET A 38 -9.19 -11.69 6.90
N VAL A 39 -8.78 -10.59 6.27
CA VAL A 39 -8.31 -9.40 6.95
C VAL A 39 -9.14 -8.21 6.53
N PHE A 40 -9.61 -7.48 7.52
CA PHE A 40 -10.22 -6.18 7.34
C PHE A 40 -9.23 -5.10 7.76
N TYR A 41 -9.35 -3.89 7.20
CA TYR A 41 -8.62 -2.74 7.72
C TYR A 41 -9.39 -1.44 7.43
N PRO A 42 -9.41 -0.48 8.36
CA PRO A 42 -10.00 0.82 8.12
C PRO A 42 -9.10 1.67 7.22
N PRO A 43 -9.66 2.68 6.53
CA PRO A 43 -8.86 3.75 5.92
C PRO A 43 -8.12 4.55 7.00
N GLY A 44 -7.06 5.25 6.61
CA GLY A 44 -6.37 6.17 7.51
C GLY A 44 -5.46 5.48 8.53
N LYS A 45 -5.03 6.24 9.53
CA LYS A 45 -4.02 5.80 10.51
C LYS A 45 -4.57 4.74 11.46
N GLU A 46 -3.66 4.04 12.12
CA GLU A 46 -4.01 3.17 13.25
C GLU A 46 -4.78 3.98 14.32
N PRO A 47 -5.94 3.48 14.80
CA PRO A 47 -6.70 4.16 15.83
C PRO A 47 -5.97 4.06 17.18
N SER A 48 -6.04 5.12 17.99
CA SER A 48 -5.50 5.13 19.36
C SER A 48 -6.23 4.15 20.27
N ASN A 49 -7.53 3.99 20.08
CA ASN A 49 -8.38 3.01 20.74
C ASN A 49 -9.03 2.10 19.69
N THR A 50 -8.68 0.82 19.70
CA THR A 50 -9.16 -0.18 18.73
C THR A 50 -10.52 -0.75 19.11
N THR A 51 -10.97 -0.60 20.35
CA THR A 51 -12.21 -1.22 20.86
C THR A 51 -13.45 -0.80 20.06
N PRO A 52 -13.72 0.50 19.80
CA PRO A 52 -14.91 0.90 19.04
C PRO A 52 -14.92 0.32 17.62
N LEU A 53 -13.75 0.27 16.99
CA LEU A 53 -13.58 -0.29 15.65
C LEU A 53 -13.91 -1.79 15.63
N VAL A 54 -13.38 -2.55 16.59
CA VAL A 54 -13.65 -4.00 16.72
C VAL A 54 -15.12 -4.27 17.01
N LEU A 55 -15.75 -3.51 17.91
CA LEU A 55 -17.18 -3.63 18.20
C LEU A 55 -18.03 -3.30 16.97
N GLY A 56 -17.64 -2.28 16.19
CA GLY A 56 -18.26 -1.96 14.91
C GLY A 56 -18.15 -3.11 13.89
N VAL A 57 -16.99 -3.77 13.81
CA VAL A 57 -16.81 -4.95 12.95
C VAL A 57 -17.69 -6.12 13.40
N HIS A 58 -17.80 -6.36 14.71
CA HIS A 58 -18.69 -7.37 15.27
C HIS A 58 -20.15 -7.10 14.87
N GLN A 59 -20.62 -5.87 15.09
CA GLN A 59 -21.98 -5.48 14.74
C GLN A 59 -22.23 -5.64 13.24
N PHE A 60 -21.32 -5.14 12.40
CA PHE A 60 -21.39 -5.26 10.95
C PHE A 60 -21.52 -6.71 10.49
N LEU A 61 -20.66 -7.61 11.00
CA LEU A 61 -20.69 -9.02 10.63
C LEU A 61 -21.93 -9.75 11.16
N GLN A 62 -22.44 -9.36 12.33
CA GLN A 62 -23.69 -9.92 12.87
C GLN A 62 -24.91 -9.50 12.04
N GLU A 63 -24.94 -8.26 11.56
CA GLU A 63 -26.00 -7.76 10.67
C GLU A 63 -25.92 -8.42 9.29
N LEU A 64 -24.71 -8.59 8.75
CA LEU A 64 -24.49 -9.22 7.45
C LEU A 64 -24.76 -10.73 7.47
N PHE A 65 -24.44 -11.38 8.59
CA PHE A 65 -24.62 -12.82 8.79
C PHE A 65 -25.42 -13.14 10.06
N PRO A 66 -26.75 -12.88 10.07
CA PRO A 66 -27.58 -13.06 11.27
C PRO A 66 -27.66 -14.50 11.79
N HIS A 67 -27.33 -15.47 10.91
CA HIS A 67 -27.30 -16.90 11.23
C HIS A 67 -26.07 -17.30 12.06
N ASN A 68 -25.02 -16.48 12.06
CA ASN A 68 -23.90 -16.66 12.97
C ASN A 68 -24.34 -16.28 14.38
N ARG A 69 -24.18 -17.21 15.32
CA ARG A 69 -24.38 -16.92 16.74
C ARG A 69 -23.25 -16.03 17.20
N LEU A 70 -23.55 -15.05 18.05
CA LEU A 70 -22.53 -14.24 18.71
C LEU A 70 -21.46 -15.16 19.35
N GLY A 71 -20.20 -14.91 19.00
CA GLY A 71 -19.05 -15.69 19.49
C GLY A 71 -18.62 -16.87 18.60
N THR A 72 -19.30 -17.16 17.48
CA THR A 72 -18.78 -18.15 16.51
C THR A 72 -17.69 -17.56 15.64
N LEU A 73 -17.82 -16.30 15.23
CA LEU A 73 -16.80 -15.60 14.48
C LEU A 73 -15.64 -15.20 15.39
N ILE A 74 -14.43 -15.34 14.86
CA ILE A 74 -13.21 -14.89 15.55
C ILE A 74 -12.85 -13.54 14.96
N ILE A 75 -12.93 -12.50 15.77
CA ILE A 75 -12.49 -11.15 15.41
C ILE A 75 -11.37 -10.78 16.37
N SER A 76 -10.18 -10.52 15.82
CA SER A 76 -8.98 -10.28 16.62
C SER A 76 -8.18 -9.11 16.07
N THR A 77 -7.69 -8.26 16.97
CA THR A 77 -6.66 -7.28 16.67
C THR A 77 -5.31 -7.90 17.01
N PRO A 78 -4.41 -8.08 16.03
CA PRO A 78 -3.11 -8.63 16.31
C PRO A 78 -2.26 -7.66 17.13
N CYS A 79 -1.21 -8.18 17.77
CA CYS A 79 -0.20 -7.33 18.39
C CYS A 79 0.52 -6.54 17.30
N ILE A 80 0.58 -5.22 17.48
CA ILE A 80 1.23 -4.29 16.54
C ILE A 80 2.64 -3.97 17.03
N VAL A 81 3.61 -4.18 16.15
CA VAL A 81 5.02 -3.83 16.37
C VAL A 81 5.24 -2.38 15.92
N LYS A 82 5.85 -1.58 16.79
CA LYS A 82 6.36 -0.27 16.42
C LYS A 82 7.53 -0.46 15.46
N LEU A 83 7.43 0.13 14.29
CA LEU A 83 8.54 0.24 13.37
C LEU A 83 9.18 1.59 13.63
N ASP A 84 10.50 1.68 13.47
CA ASP A 84 11.16 2.99 13.44
C ASP A 84 10.47 3.84 12.35
N ASP A 85 10.00 5.02 12.74
CA ASP A 85 9.05 5.87 12.00
C ASP A 85 9.57 6.40 10.65
N GLU A 86 10.76 6.00 10.21
CA GLU A 86 11.41 6.48 8.99
C GLU A 86 10.89 5.85 7.70
N ARG A 87 9.89 4.96 7.75
CA ARG A 87 9.35 4.35 6.53
C ARG A 87 8.26 5.21 5.88
N ASP A 88 8.46 5.53 4.61
CA ASP A 88 7.46 6.17 3.73
C ASP A 88 6.16 5.34 3.65
N PHE A 89 6.24 4.01 3.86
CA PHE A 89 5.09 3.12 3.84
C PHE A 89 4.40 2.98 5.21
N LYS A 90 3.28 3.69 5.37
CA LYS A 90 2.26 3.48 6.42
C LYS A 90 1.44 2.22 6.15
N ALA A 91 1.73 1.14 6.86
CA ALA A 91 0.96 -0.10 6.79
C ALA A 91 -0.48 0.06 7.30
N PRO A 92 -1.45 -0.71 6.77
CA PRO A 92 -2.79 -0.80 7.34
C PRO A 92 -2.76 -1.30 8.79
N PHE A 93 -3.81 -1.00 9.54
CA PHE A 93 -4.11 -1.66 10.81
C PHE A 93 -5.01 -2.88 10.54
N PRO A 94 -4.48 -4.11 10.56
CA PRO A 94 -5.26 -5.28 10.20
C PRO A 94 -6.16 -5.75 11.35
N ILE A 95 -7.37 -6.17 11.01
CA ILE A 95 -8.32 -6.86 11.88
C ILE A 95 -8.51 -8.24 11.28
N PHE A 96 -8.22 -9.27 12.07
CA PHE A 96 -8.31 -10.65 11.63
C PHE A 96 -9.73 -11.16 11.84
N VAL A 97 -10.33 -11.71 10.78
CA VAL A 97 -11.68 -12.29 10.81
C VAL A 97 -11.60 -13.74 10.39
N GLY A 98 -12.09 -14.65 11.23
CA GLY A 98 -11.91 -16.08 11.09
C GLY A 98 -13.15 -16.87 11.49
N ASN A 99 -13.09 -18.18 11.21
CA ASN A 99 -14.23 -19.09 11.33
C ASN A 99 -15.41 -18.68 10.43
N LEU A 100 -15.10 -18.10 9.26
CA LEU A 100 -16.09 -17.87 8.21
C LEU A 100 -16.40 -19.17 7.48
N THR A 101 -17.60 -19.27 6.92
CA THR A 101 -17.90 -20.22 5.86
C THR A 101 -17.28 -19.75 4.53
N LEU A 102 -17.14 -20.67 3.58
CA LEU A 102 -16.65 -20.33 2.24
C LEU A 102 -17.55 -19.29 1.53
N GLN A 103 -18.86 -19.40 1.70
CA GLN A 103 -19.84 -18.50 1.08
C GLN A 103 -19.75 -17.09 1.67
N GLU A 104 -19.58 -16.96 2.98
CA GLU A 104 -19.41 -15.67 3.65
C GLU A 104 -18.11 -14.97 3.23
N LYS A 105 -17.00 -15.72 3.16
CA LYS A 105 -15.73 -15.21 2.64
C LYS A 105 -15.90 -14.73 1.19
N GLN A 106 -16.56 -15.52 0.34
CA GLN A 106 -16.81 -15.13 -1.05
C GLN A 106 -17.68 -13.86 -1.15
N LEU A 107 -18.70 -13.72 -0.31
CA LEU A 107 -19.52 -12.50 -0.25
C LEU A 107 -18.66 -11.29 0.15
N LEU A 108 -17.88 -11.41 1.22
CA LEU A 108 -17.01 -10.34 1.72
C LEU A 108 -15.93 -9.94 0.72
N LEU A 109 -15.44 -10.88 -0.10
CA LEU A 109 -14.48 -10.62 -1.18
C LEU A 109 -15.12 -10.07 -2.45
N SER A 110 -16.44 -10.20 -2.63
CA SER A 110 -17.14 -9.64 -3.79
C SER A 110 -17.17 -8.11 -3.77
N CYS A 111 -17.05 -7.52 -2.58
CA CYS A 111 -16.93 -6.08 -2.36
C CYS A 111 -15.58 -5.79 -1.67
N PRO A 112 -14.61 -5.14 -2.35
CA PRO A 112 -13.31 -4.82 -1.76
C PRO A 112 -13.38 -3.77 -0.63
N VAL A 113 -14.49 -3.04 -0.55
CA VAL A 113 -14.77 -2.08 0.52
C VAL A 113 -16.22 -2.16 0.95
N TRP A 114 -16.45 -2.00 2.25
CA TRP A 114 -17.75 -1.93 2.89
C TRP A 114 -17.86 -0.60 3.62
N VAL A 115 -18.93 0.14 3.34
CA VAL A 115 -19.19 1.46 3.92
C VAL A 115 -20.55 1.43 4.59
N THR A 116 -20.57 1.73 5.88
CA THR A 116 -21.76 1.93 6.71
C THR A 116 -21.67 3.31 7.37
N PRO A 117 -22.77 3.86 7.94
CA PRO A 117 -22.73 5.13 8.66
C PRO A 117 -21.71 5.19 9.79
N SER A 118 -21.36 4.06 10.40
CA SER A 118 -20.44 3.98 11.54
C SER A 118 -19.05 3.45 11.17
N LEU A 119 -18.86 2.89 9.96
CA LEU A 119 -17.69 2.09 9.67
C LEU A 119 -17.36 2.07 8.17
N THR A 120 -16.08 2.23 7.85
CA THR A 120 -15.55 1.93 6.51
C THR A 120 -14.42 0.92 6.64
N LEU A 121 -14.54 -0.20 5.92
CA LEU A 121 -13.58 -1.30 5.97
C LEU A 121 -13.22 -1.79 4.58
N PHE A 122 -11.94 -1.92 4.32
CA PHE A 122 -11.45 -2.71 3.20
C PHE A 122 -11.36 -4.17 3.58
N THR A 123 -11.66 -5.06 2.64
CA THR A 123 -11.60 -6.51 2.83
C THR A 123 -10.52 -7.11 1.95
N GLN A 124 -9.79 -8.08 2.49
CA GLN A 124 -8.74 -8.78 1.77
C GLN A 124 -8.67 -10.24 2.22
N GLU A 125 -8.22 -11.12 1.33
CA GLU A 125 -7.81 -12.47 1.72
C GLU A 125 -6.74 -12.42 2.81
N PHE A 126 -6.79 -13.37 3.75
CA PHE A 126 -5.76 -13.48 4.79
C PHE A 126 -4.36 -13.74 4.22
N LEU A 127 -4.26 -14.41 3.08
CA LEU A 127 -3.01 -14.48 2.31
C LEU A 127 -3.29 -13.90 0.93
N PRO A 128 -3.15 -12.57 0.75
CA PRO A 128 -3.40 -11.93 -0.54
C PRO A 128 -2.63 -12.62 -1.65
N PRO A 129 -3.26 -12.93 -2.79
CA PRO A 129 -2.52 -13.42 -3.95
C PRO A 129 -1.53 -12.35 -4.42
N PRO A 130 -0.45 -12.75 -5.12
CA PRO A 130 0.48 -11.80 -5.71
C PRO A 130 -0.23 -10.76 -6.59
N SER A 131 0.11 -9.48 -6.39
CA SER A 131 -0.49 -8.40 -7.17
C SER A 131 0.04 -8.41 -8.61
N SER A 132 -0.82 -8.04 -9.56
CA SER A 132 -0.42 -7.75 -10.93
C SER A 132 0.30 -6.41 -11.06
N PHE A 133 0.14 -5.48 -10.11
CA PHE A 133 0.84 -4.20 -10.16
C PHE A 133 2.34 -4.42 -9.97
N VAL A 134 3.11 -3.95 -10.95
CA VAL A 134 4.56 -4.09 -10.96
C VAL A 134 5.20 -2.79 -10.49
N MET A 135 4.86 -1.66 -11.11
CA MET A 135 5.54 -0.39 -10.88
C MET A 135 4.77 0.78 -11.49
N THR A 136 5.15 1.98 -11.12
CA THR A 136 4.82 3.21 -11.86
C THR A 136 6.09 3.71 -12.54
N LEU A 137 6.06 3.91 -13.85
CA LEU A 137 7.15 4.47 -14.64
C LEU A 137 7.04 5.99 -14.69
N ARG A 138 8.19 6.66 -14.54
CA ARG A 138 8.38 8.11 -14.71
C ARG A 138 9.52 8.42 -15.66
N GLY A 139 9.53 9.61 -16.26
CA GLY A 139 10.66 10.13 -17.04
C GLY A 139 10.47 10.12 -18.56
N PHE A 140 9.33 9.63 -19.05
CA PHE A 140 8.93 9.87 -20.44
C PHE A 140 8.49 11.34 -20.60
N THR A 141 8.97 12.00 -21.64
CA THR A 141 8.64 13.39 -21.97
C THR A 141 7.46 13.43 -22.95
N VAL A 142 6.35 12.81 -22.56
CA VAL A 142 5.12 12.73 -23.34
C VAL A 142 3.99 13.53 -22.67
N PRO A 143 3.05 14.09 -23.46
CA PRO A 143 1.81 14.60 -22.92
C PRO A 143 1.03 13.55 -22.11
N PRO A 144 0.21 13.94 -21.13
CA PRO A 144 -0.62 13.05 -20.31
C PRO A 144 -1.83 12.54 -21.11
N GLU A 145 -1.57 11.73 -22.13
CA GLU A 145 -2.55 11.20 -23.08
C GLU A 145 -2.49 9.67 -23.15
N ALA A 146 -3.66 9.03 -23.19
CA ALA A 146 -3.76 7.56 -23.18
C ALA A 146 -3.18 6.92 -24.46
N ALA A 147 -3.01 7.70 -25.54
CA ALA A 147 -2.41 7.23 -26.79
C ALA A 147 -1.00 6.65 -26.60
N TYR A 148 -0.27 7.09 -25.57
CA TYR A 148 1.08 6.60 -25.28
C TYR A 148 1.12 5.27 -24.50
N GLU A 149 -0.02 4.77 -24.00
CA GLU A 149 -0.07 3.49 -23.28
C GLU A 149 0.41 2.31 -24.14
N GLU A 150 0.10 2.33 -25.45
CA GLU A 150 0.57 1.33 -26.42
C GLU A 150 2.09 1.37 -26.59
N SER A 151 2.66 2.55 -26.81
CA SER A 151 4.10 2.72 -26.96
C SER A 151 4.85 2.27 -25.71
N VAL A 152 4.35 2.64 -24.52
CA VAL A 152 4.93 2.19 -23.25
C VAL A 152 4.78 0.68 -23.08
N ARG A 153 3.63 0.09 -23.48
CA ARG A 153 3.44 -1.37 -23.42
C ARG A 153 4.42 -2.10 -24.30
N ALA A 154 4.66 -1.64 -25.53
CA ALA A 154 5.61 -2.24 -26.45
C ALA A 154 7.03 -2.27 -25.87
N VAL A 155 7.47 -1.18 -25.23
CA VAL A 155 8.79 -1.09 -24.58
C VAL A 155 8.86 -2.00 -23.35
N VAL A 156 7.80 -2.04 -22.52
CA VAL A 156 7.74 -2.96 -21.38
C VAL A 156 7.79 -4.41 -21.85
N HIS A 157 7.04 -4.73 -22.91
CA HIS A 157 6.98 -6.06 -23.50
C HIS A 157 8.35 -6.50 -24.05
N ASP A 158 9.07 -5.66 -24.80
CA ASP A 158 10.42 -6.00 -25.26
C ASP A 158 11.37 -6.26 -24.09
N LYS A 159 11.26 -5.51 -22.98
CA LYS A 159 12.12 -5.70 -21.81
C LYS A 159 11.87 -6.99 -21.05
N ILE A 160 10.71 -7.65 -21.21
CA ILE A 160 10.44 -8.94 -20.57
C ILE A 160 11.17 -10.06 -21.35
N LYS A 161 12.48 -10.15 -21.16
CA LYS A 161 13.34 -11.21 -21.76
C LYS A 161 13.57 -12.40 -20.83
N PHE A 162 12.81 -12.48 -19.73
CA PHE A 162 12.99 -13.47 -18.65
C PHE A 162 12.24 -14.78 -18.90
N SER A 163 12.23 -15.27 -20.14
CA SER A 163 11.50 -16.49 -20.52
C SER A 163 11.93 -17.71 -19.69
N GLY A 164 13.21 -17.80 -19.31
CA GLY A 164 13.71 -18.84 -18.39
C GLY A 164 13.11 -18.76 -16.98
N PHE A 165 12.90 -17.55 -16.45
CA PHE A 165 12.24 -17.35 -15.16
C PHE A 165 10.77 -17.75 -15.23
N ILE A 166 10.06 -17.28 -16.26
CA ILE A 166 8.63 -17.58 -16.48
C ILE A 166 8.42 -19.09 -16.65
N ARG A 167 9.24 -19.76 -17.48
CA ARG A 167 9.18 -21.22 -17.65
C ARG A 167 9.45 -21.98 -16.35
N LYS A 168 10.40 -21.49 -15.54
CA LYS A 168 10.74 -22.12 -14.24
C LYS A 168 9.66 -21.95 -13.18
N TYR A 169 8.97 -20.82 -13.15
CA TYR A 169 8.00 -20.46 -12.11
C TYR A 169 6.68 -20.02 -12.75
N HIS A 170 5.73 -20.95 -12.96
CA HIS A 170 4.49 -20.71 -13.69
C HIS A 170 3.22 -21.26 -12.99
N ASP A 171 3.27 -21.49 -11.68
CA ASP A 171 2.16 -22.04 -10.89
C ASP A 171 0.93 -21.13 -10.79
N ASN A 172 1.01 -19.91 -11.33
CA ASN A 172 -0.11 -18.97 -11.43
C ASN A 172 -0.68 -18.82 -12.85
N ILE A 173 -0.27 -19.65 -13.80
CA ILE A 173 -0.74 -19.59 -15.19
C ILE A 173 -1.70 -20.76 -15.44
N PRO A 174 -2.89 -20.51 -16.01
CA PRO A 174 -3.81 -21.59 -16.35
C PRO A 174 -3.22 -22.49 -17.44
N PRO A 175 -3.59 -23.78 -17.47
CA PRO A 175 -3.17 -24.67 -18.55
C PRO A 175 -3.63 -24.12 -19.92
N PRO A 176 -2.94 -24.49 -21.02
CA PRO A 176 -3.36 -24.10 -22.35
C PRO A 176 -4.78 -24.63 -22.65
N PRO A 177 -5.55 -23.90 -23.49
CA PRO A 177 -6.92 -24.29 -23.83
C PRO A 177 -6.97 -25.61 -24.60
N ASN A 178 -5.97 -25.90 -25.46
CA ASN A 178 -5.88 -27.16 -26.19
C ASN A 178 -4.73 -28.04 -25.68
N VAL A 179 -4.97 -29.34 -25.60
CA VAL A 179 -4.00 -30.34 -25.12
C VAL A 179 -2.74 -30.39 -26.01
N ASN A 180 -2.88 -30.07 -27.30
CA ASN A 180 -1.78 -30.12 -28.28
C ASN A 180 -0.96 -28.81 -28.35
N ASP A 181 -1.36 -27.76 -27.62
CA ASP A 181 -0.66 -26.49 -27.66
C ASP A 181 0.71 -26.60 -26.97
N ASN A 182 1.70 -25.87 -27.49
CA ASN A 182 3.01 -25.82 -26.86
C ASN A 182 2.92 -25.09 -25.51
N VAL A 183 2.91 -25.87 -24.42
CA VAL A 183 2.82 -25.39 -23.03
C VAL A 183 3.88 -24.32 -22.72
N SER A 184 5.12 -24.51 -23.17
CA SER A 184 6.20 -23.55 -22.91
C SER A 184 6.01 -22.21 -23.62
N LEU A 185 5.42 -22.22 -24.81
CA LEU A 185 5.08 -21.01 -25.56
C LEU A 185 3.83 -20.34 -24.98
N HIS A 186 2.81 -21.13 -24.61
CA HIS A 186 1.60 -20.64 -23.93
C HIS A 186 1.93 -19.89 -22.65
N ILE A 187 2.76 -20.47 -21.78
CA ILE A 187 3.16 -19.85 -20.50
C ILE A 187 3.83 -18.49 -20.69
N VAL A 188 4.78 -18.39 -21.63
CA VAL A 188 5.47 -17.12 -21.90
C VAL A 188 4.50 -16.11 -22.51
N ASN A 189 3.72 -16.51 -23.51
CA ASN A 189 2.76 -15.64 -24.17
C ASN A 189 1.66 -15.15 -23.22
N TYR A 190 1.21 -15.98 -22.28
CA TYR A 190 0.21 -15.59 -21.30
C TYR A 190 0.69 -14.40 -20.45
N VAL A 191 1.92 -14.46 -19.95
CA VAL A 191 2.52 -13.36 -19.17
C VAL A 191 2.72 -12.13 -20.04
N LEU A 192 3.28 -12.29 -21.24
CA LEU A 192 3.53 -11.18 -22.16
C LEU A 192 2.25 -10.47 -22.61
N ASN A 193 1.19 -11.23 -22.91
CA ASN A 193 -0.11 -10.69 -23.30
C ASN A 193 -0.86 -10.08 -22.12
N SER A 194 -0.47 -10.37 -20.88
CA SER A 194 -1.06 -9.77 -19.68
C SER A 194 -0.51 -8.38 -19.33
N VAL A 195 0.50 -7.89 -20.06
CA VAL A 195 1.06 -6.56 -19.83
C VAL A 195 -0.03 -5.52 -20.13
N ASN A 196 -0.40 -4.77 -19.11
CA ASN A 196 -1.38 -3.70 -19.19
C ASN A 196 -0.75 -2.42 -18.64
N ILE A 197 -0.89 -1.33 -19.40
CA ILE A 197 -0.37 -0.01 -19.03
C ILE A 197 -1.56 0.89 -18.80
N LYS A 198 -1.55 1.64 -17.70
CA LYS A 198 -2.52 2.71 -17.46
C LYS A 198 -1.80 4.02 -17.21
N LEU A 199 -2.23 5.05 -17.92
CA LEU A 199 -1.81 6.41 -17.68
C LEU A 199 -2.28 6.86 -16.29
N LEU A 200 -1.35 7.43 -15.53
CA LEU A 200 -1.58 8.11 -14.28
C LEU A 200 -1.19 9.58 -14.47
N LYS A 201 -2.20 10.44 -14.60
CA LYS A 201 -2.01 11.89 -14.72
C LYS A 201 -1.83 12.48 -13.32
N ILE A 202 -0.70 13.15 -13.08
CA ILE A 202 -0.46 13.88 -11.82
C ILE A 202 -0.06 15.32 -12.11
N ILE A 203 -0.20 16.20 -11.13
CA ILE A 203 0.29 17.58 -11.22
C ILE A 203 1.59 17.66 -10.42
N GLU A 204 2.70 18.00 -11.09
CA GLU A 204 3.98 18.31 -10.44
C GLU A 204 4.37 19.74 -10.79
N ASN A 205 4.64 20.57 -9.78
CA ASN A 205 5.01 21.99 -9.95
C ASN A 205 4.02 22.78 -10.84
N GLY A 206 2.72 22.46 -10.76
CA GLY A 206 1.66 23.11 -11.54
C GLY A 206 1.55 22.64 -13.00
N LEU A 207 2.33 21.64 -13.40
CA LEU A 207 2.29 21.05 -14.74
C LEU A 207 1.71 19.64 -14.68
N ASP A 208 0.91 19.28 -15.68
CA ASP A 208 0.46 17.89 -15.83
C ASP A 208 1.63 17.02 -16.30
N VAL A 209 1.92 15.98 -15.53
CA VAL A 209 2.97 14.99 -15.80
C VAL A 209 2.34 13.63 -16.05
N ALA A 210 2.81 12.96 -17.11
CA ALA A 210 2.42 11.61 -17.46
C ALA A 210 3.27 10.58 -16.71
N LEU A 211 2.63 9.80 -15.85
CA LEU A 211 3.19 8.56 -15.30
C LEU A 211 2.45 7.36 -15.85
N PHE A 212 3.07 6.18 -15.82
CA PHE A 212 2.45 4.98 -16.35
C PHE A 212 2.51 3.84 -15.35
N ASN A 213 1.36 3.38 -14.87
CA ASN A 213 1.26 2.18 -14.07
C ASN A 213 1.37 0.96 -14.95
N VAL A 214 2.27 0.06 -14.56
CA VAL A 214 2.53 -1.19 -15.26
C VAL A 214 1.92 -2.33 -14.44
N TYR A 215 1.04 -3.08 -15.09
CA TYR A 215 0.46 -4.30 -14.55
C TYR A 215 0.85 -5.48 -15.41
N VAL A 216 1.29 -6.57 -14.80
CA VAL A 216 1.63 -7.83 -15.47
C VAL A 216 1.16 -8.98 -14.59
N HIS A 217 0.48 -9.97 -15.17
CA HIS A 217 0.06 -11.15 -14.42
C HIS A 217 1.29 -11.87 -13.86
N PRO A 218 1.38 -12.08 -12.54
CA PRO A 218 2.56 -12.68 -11.95
C PRO A 218 2.61 -14.17 -12.29
N PRO A 219 3.76 -14.72 -12.69
CA PRO A 219 3.81 -16.08 -13.18
C PRO A 219 3.73 -17.12 -12.04
N SER A 220 3.99 -16.73 -10.79
CA SER A 220 3.96 -17.62 -9.62
C SER A 220 3.08 -17.06 -8.50
N LYS A 221 2.39 -17.95 -7.75
CA LYS A 221 1.62 -17.62 -6.54
C LYS A 221 2.53 -17.49 -5.32
N ILE A 222 3.74 -18.02 -5.40
CA ILE A 222 4.71 -18.02 -4.31
C ILE A 222 5.33 -16.62 -4.16
N LEU A 223 5.09 -15.98 -3.01
CA LEU A 223 5.53 -14.60 -2.73
C LEU A 223 7.04 -14.39 -2.93
N LYS A 224 7.88 -15.38 -2.59
CA LYS A 224 9.34 -15.31 -2.81
C LYS A 224 9.71 -15.23 -4.30
N HIS A 225 8.97 -15.93 -5.17
CA HIS A 225 9.18 -15.84 -6.61
C HIS A 225 8.62 -14.53 -7.15
N HIS A 226 7.47 -14.09 -6.66
CA HIS A 226 6.89 -12.79 -7.03
C HIS A 226 7.81 -11.60 -6.68
N ALA A 227 8.42 -11.59 -5.50
CA ALA A 227 9.39 -10.55 -5.13
C ALA A 227 10.60 -10.51 -6.09
N LYS A 228 11.11 -11.68 -6.50
CA LYS A 228 12.18 -11.78 -7.52
C LYS A 228 11.71 -11.29 -8.88
N TRP A 229 10.48 -11.65 -9.27
CA TRP A 229 9.85 -11.19 -10.51
C TRP A 229 9.75 -9.66 -10.55
N LEU A 230 9.26 -9.04 -9.47
CA LEU A 230 9.21 -7.57 -9.35
C LEU A 230 10.61 -6.95 -9.41
N ALA A 231 11.60 -7.54 -8.74
CA ALA A 231 12.98 -7.05 -8.79
C ALA A 231 13.57 -7.10 -10.21
N LEU A 232 13.31 -8.17 -10.97
CA LEU A 232 13.74 -8.31 -12.36
C LEU A 232 13.13 -7.22 -13.25
N LEU A 233 11.85 -6.90 -13.08
CA LEU A 233 11.19 -5.85 -13.85
C LEU A 233 11.66 -4.46 -13.42
N ARG A 234 11.63 -4.16 -12.12
CA ARG A 234 12.02 -2.86 -11.54
C ARG A 234 13.51 -2.54 -11.68
N GLY A 235 14.34 -3.51 -12.02
CA GLY A 235 15.77 -3.29 -12.30
C GLY A 235 16.06 -2.68 -13.69
N ASN A 236 15.06 -2.46 -14.53
CA ASN A 236 15.25 -1.97 -15.90
C ASN A 236 15.02 -0.47 -16.05
N VAL A 237 15.64 0.08 -17.10
CA VAL A 237 15.26 1.35 -17.72
C VAL A 237 14.55 1.04 -19.04
N TYR A 238 13.42 1.71 -19.26
CA TYR A 238 12.53 1.53 -20.40
C TYR A 238 12.67 2.73 -21.33
N THR A 239 13.26 2.52 -22.52
CA THR A 239 13.59 3.62 -23.43
C THR A 239 12.67 3.61 -24.65
N MET A 240 12.12 4.77 -24.98
CA MET A 240 11.41 5.06 -26.23
C MET A 240 11.92 6.36 -26.84
N THR A 241 11.41 6.74 -28.02
CA THR A 241 11.80 7.98 -28.71
C THR A 241 11.60 9.20 -27.83
N GLU A 242 10.54 9.20 -27.03
CA GLU A 242 10.11 10.26 -26.13
C GLU A 242 10.71 10.14 -24.72
N GLY A 243 11.88 9.50 -24.59
CA GLY A 243 12.69 9.51 -23.37
C GLY A 243 12.83 8.16 -22.68
N ALA A 244 13.32 8.21 -21.43
CA ALA A 244 13.68 7.04 -20.65
C ALA A 244 12.85 6.95 -19.37
N GLY A 245 11.94 5.98 -19.35
CA GLY A 245 11.16 5.58 -18.20
C GLY A 245 11.98 4.80 -17.19
N SER A 246 11.89 5.18 -15.93
CA SER A 246 12.41 4.41 -14.80
C SER A 246 11.30 4.20 -13.76
N PRO A 247 11.30 3.08 -13.03
CA PRO A 247 10.36 2.88 -11.94
C PRO A 247 10.52 3.98 -10.87
N LEU A 248 9.41 4.39 -10.24
CA LEU A 248 9.47 5.18 -9.02
C LEU A 248 10.31 4.43 -7.96
N LYS A 249 11.21 5.17 -7.30
CA LYS A 249 12.07 4.62 -6.23
C LYS A 249 11.22 4.09 -5.07
N VAL A 250 10.18 4.84 -4.72
CA VAL A 250 9.19 4.49 -3.72
C VAL A 250 7.83 4.51 -4.42
N PRO A 251 7.10 3.39 -4.48
CA PRO A 251 5.73 3.38 -4.98
C PRO A 251 4.83 4.32 -4.18
N TYR A 252 3.64 4.63 -4.69
CA TYR A 252 2.68 5.37 -3.88
C TYR A 252 2.25 4.55 -2.65
N ASN A 253 1.64 5.24 -1.70
CA ASN A 253 0.98 4.62 -0.56
C ASN A 253 -0.29 5.40 -0.25
N CYS A 254 -1.37 5.04 -0.92
CA CYS A 254 -2.65 5.67 -0.75
C CYS A 254 -3.12 5.55 0.71
N SER A 255 -3.37 6.68 1.38
CA SER A 255 -3.81 6.67 2.78
C SER A 255 -5.24 6.14 2.99
N VAL A 256 -6.00 5.97 1.92
CA VAL A 256 -7.36 5.43 1.94
C VAL A 256 -7.34 3.92 1.81
N CYS A 257 -6.97 3.39 0.64
CA CYS A 257 -7.03 1.95 0.37
C CYS A 257 -5.69 1.21 0.51
N ARG A 258 -4.60 1.90 0.83
CA ARG A 258 -3.23 1.33 0.93
C ARG A 258 -2.66 0.77 -0.39
N GLY A 259 -3.30 1.08 -1.51
CA GLY A 259 -2.78 0.75 -2.83
C GLY A 259 -1.53 1.56 -3.19
N GLU A 260 -0.71 1.01 -4.10
CA GLU A 260 0.58 1.56 -4.52
C GLU A 260 0.60 2.20 -5.91
N ASP A 261 -0.50 2.06 -6.65
CA ASP A 261 -0.60 2.50 -8.04
C ASP A 261 -1.19 3.91 -8.19
N HIS A 262 -1.50 4.60 -7.09
CA HIS A 262 -2.03 5.96 -7.17
C HIS A 262 -1.75 6.78 -5.90
N PRO A 263 -1.58 8.10 -6.03
CA PRO A 263 -1.62 9.00 -4.87
C PRO A 263 -3.02 9.08 -4.28
N THR A 264 -3.13 9.43 -2.99
CA THR A 264 -4.41 9.49 -2.25
C THR A 264 -5.50 10.29 -2.98
N GLY A 265 -5.17 11.44 -3.56
CA GLY A 265 -6.15 12.31 -4.24
C GLY A 265 -6.79 11.70 -5.50
N LEU A 266 -6.20 10.62 -6.03
CA LEU A 266 -6.71 9.88 -7.19
C LEU A 266 -7.33 8.53 -6.81
N CYS A 267 -7.56 8.28 -5.52
CA CYS A 267 -8.18 7.04 -5.07
C CYS A 267 -9.59 6.88 -5.63
N ALA A 268 -9.84 5.81 -6.38
CA ALA A 268 -11.16 5.55 -6.96
C ALA A 268 -12.23 5.23 -5.91
N PHE A 269 -11.82 4.72 -4.73
CA PHE A 269 -12.74 4.36 -3.65
C PHE A 269 -13.46 5.58 -3.07
N THR A 270 -12.80 6.72 -2.97
CA THR A 270 -13.42 7.96 -2.44
C THR A 270 -14.46 8.58 -3.39
N ARG A 271 -14.55 8.06 -4.62
CA ARG A 271 -15.53 8.48 -5.63
C ARG A 271 -16.73 7.52 -5.73
N LEU A 272 -16.75 6.47 -4.92
CA LEU A 272 -17.88 5.53 -4.90
C LEU A 272 -19.12 6.23 -4.33
N PRO A 273 -20.32 6.00 -4.90
CA PRO A 273 -21.57 6.45 -4.30
C PRO A 273 -21.70 5.93 -2.87
N GLY A 274 -22.07 6.81 -1.94
CA GLY A 274 -22.21 6.47 -0.52
C GLY A 274 -20.89 6.42 0.25
N TRP A 275 -19.76 6.81 -0.34
CA TRP A 275 -18.51 6.97 0.40
C TRP A 275 -18.67 8.03 1.51
N ILE A 276 -18.35 7.64 2.74
CA ILE A 276 -18.36 8.53 3.90
C ILE A 276 -16.90 8.84 4.24
N ASP A 277 -16.52 10.12 4.20
CA ASP A 277 -15.19 10.55 4.62
C ASP A 277 -15.09 10.53 6.15
N CYS A 278 -14.82 9.35 6.71
CA CYS A 278 -14.64 9.18 8.15
C CYS A 278 -13.38 9.89 8.68
N THR A 279 -12.51 10.45 7.83
CA THR A 279 -11.30 11.14 8.28
C THR A 279 -11.57 12.54 8.86
N GLN A 280 -12.75 13.11 8.61
CA GLN A 280 -13.13 14.43 9.13
C GLN A 280 -13.83 14.39 10.49
N ALA A 281 -14.40 13.25 10.87
CA ALA A 281 -15.22 13.11 12.08
C ALA A 281 -14.44 13.26 13.41
N THR A 282 -13.11 13.26 13.38
CA THR A 282 -12.25 13.43 14.57
C THR A 282 -11.82 14.87 14.84
N THR A 283 -12.28 15.86 14.06
CA THR A 283 -11.88 17.27 14.28
C THR A 283 -12.76 18.05 15.26
N THR A 284 -13.73 17.41 15.90
CA THR A 284 -14.54 18.02 16.95
C THR A 284 -14.49 17.14 18.19
N ASN A 285 -13.64 17.49 19.16
CA ASN A 285 -13.76 17.26 20.62
C ASN A 285 -12.42 17.16 21.37
N ASP A 286 -11.27 17.39 20.73
CA ASP A 286 -10.05 17.75 21.46
C ASP A 286 -10.14 19.21 21.92
N ALA A 287 -11.13 19.50 22.78
CA ALA A 287 -11.08 20.65 23.65
C ALA A 287 -9.97 20.39 24.65
N GLU A 288 -9.00 21.29 24.63
CA GLU A 288 -7.86 21.39 25.55
C GLU A 288 -8.32 21.07 26.98
N ASP A 289 -7.84 19.95 27.52
CA ASP A 289 -7.85 19.64 28.95
C ASP A 289 -6.78 20.53 29.60
N ASP A 290 -7.13 21.82 29.72
CA ASP A 290 -6.34 22.84 30.39
C ASP A 290 -6.57 22.69 31.90
N ASP A 291 -5.63 21.97 32.51
CA ASP A 291 -5.15 22.09 33.88
C ASP A 291 -5.97 23.00 34.82
N LEU A 292 -6.97 22.42 35.50
CA LEU A 292 -7.56 23.01 36.71
C LEU A 292 -7.02 22.31 37.95
N THR A 293 -5.75 22.57 38.24
CA THR A 293 -5.20 22.46 39.60
C THR A 293 -5.83 23.53 40.49
N MET A 294 -6.88 23.13 41.22
CA MET A 294 -7.46 23.91 42.32
C MET A 294 -6.45 24.02 43.47
N THR A 295 -5.67 25.09 43.49
CA THR A 295 -4.97 25.56 44.70
C THR A 295 -5.68 26.79 45.25
N ILE A 296 -6.23 26.61 46.45
CA ILE A 296 -6.77 27.65 47.31
C ILE A 296 -5.57 28.38 47.92
N GLU A 297 -5.39 29.67 47.64
CA GLU A 297 -4.85 30.61 48.62
C GLU A 297 -5.04 32.08 48.20
N ALA A 298 -5.26 32.90 49.22
CA ALA A 298 -5.72 34.28 49.15
C ALA A 298 -4.59 35.28 48.83
N GLY A 299 -4.96 36.39 48.19
CA GLY A 299 -4.29 37.67 48.44
C GLY A 299 -3.85 38.47 47.22
N SER A 300 -4.52 39.61 47.04
CA SER A 300 -3.90 40.91 46.74
C SER A 300 -3.39 41.23 45.32
N SER A 301 -4.07 42.24 44.75
CA SER A 301 -3.48 43.45 44.15
C SER A 301 -2.95 43.47 42.70
N ARG A 302 -3.67 44.27 41.90
CA ARG A 302 -3.18 45.38 41.05
C ARG A 302 -2.16 45.10 39.92
N GLY A 303 -2.71 45.13 38.71
CA GLY A 303 -2.27 46.09 37.68
C GLY A 303 -1.19 45.64 36.69
N GLY A 304 -1.29 46.13 35.45
CA GLY A 304 -0.15 46.16 34.53
C GLY A 304 -0.46 45.90 33.07
N ARG A 305 -0.73 46.97 32.33
CA ARG A 305 -0.62 47.05 30.86
C ARG A 305 0.83 46.79 30.44
N GLY A 306 1.06 46.18 29.27
CA GLY A 306 2.39 46.20 28.65
C GLY A 306 2.49 45.50 27.29
N ARG A 307 2.33 46.26 26.21
CA ARG A 307 2.82 45.94 24.86
C ARG A 307 4.36 45.79 24.88
N ASN A 308 4.94 44.95 24.02
CA ASN A 308 6.04 45.42 23.16
C ASN A 308 6.39 44.48 21.99
N HIS A 309 6.58 45.13 20.84
CA HIS A 309 7.25 44.69 19.62
C HIS A 309 8.79 44.74 19.77
N GLY A 310 9.50 44.01 18.89
CA GLY A 310 10.91 44.26 18.48
C GLY A 310 11.75 42.98 18.46
N ALA A 311 12.08 42.36 17.33
CA ALA A 311 13.01 42.74 16.25
C ALA A 311 14.49 42.87 16.68
N TYR A 312 15.34 41.89 16.30
CA TYR A 312 16.79 41.97 16.05
C TYR A 312 17.20 40.67 15.31
N GLN A 313 17.50 40.66 14.01
CA GLN A 313 18.75 41.02 13.32
C GLN A 313 20.05 40.37 13.85
N ASN A 314 20.67 39.61 12.92
CA ASN A 314 22.11 39.37 12.70
C ASN A 314 22.90 38.47 13.68
N ALA A 315 23.59 37.47 13.14
CA ALA A 315 25.05 37.51 13.03
C ALA A 315 25.64 36.31 12.27
N ASN A 316 26.53 36.65 11.33
CA ASN A 316 27.52 35.78 10.70
C ASN A 316 28.48 35.17 11.72
N GLY A 317 28.89 33.91 11.50
CA GLY A 317 30.00 33.27 12.21
C GLY A 317 30.78 32.32 11.29
N ARG A 318 31.88 32.83 10.72
CA ARG A 318 32.91 32.10 9.97
C ARG A 318 33.82 31.29 10.89
N GLY A 319 34.39 30.19 10.35
CA GLY A 319 35.67 29.61 10.74
C GLY A 319 35.55 28.19 11.30
N ARG A 320 36.48 27.26 11.11
CA ARG A 320 37.80 27.24 10.47
C ARG A 320 38.21 25.76 10.38
N ASN A 321 38.95 25.40 9.33
CA ASN A 321 39.99 24.37 9.24
C ASN A 321 40.04 23.23 10.28
N ASN A 322 40.13 21.99 9.80
CA ASN A 322 41.31 21.19 10.15
C ASN A 322 41.71 20.16 9.08
N ARG A 323 43.03 20.06 8.90
CA ARG A 323 43.77 19.21 7.96
C ARG A 323 44.19 17.89 8.61
N ASN A 324 44.61 16.97 7.75
CA ASN A 324 45.43 15.76 7.98
C ASN A 324 44.69 14.57 8.60
N SER A 325 44.82 13.33 8.09
CA SER A 325 46.09 12.67 7.82
C SER A 325 45.98 11.52 6.81
N ARG A 326 47.10 11.31 6.10
CA ARG A 326 47.45 10.16 5.26
C ARG A 326 47.40 8.82 6.01
N GLY A 327 47.08 7.76 5.28
CA GLY A 327 47.33 6.37 5.67
C GLY A 327 47.26 5.44 4.48
N GLN A 328 48.38 5.27 3.78
CA GLN A 328 48.62 4.31 2.70
C GLN A 328 49.08 2.97 3.33
N CYS A 329 48.43 1.86 2.97
CA CYS A 329 48.96 0.48 2.97
C CYS A 329 47.88 -0.37 2.26
N GLY A 330 48.11 -1.24 1.27
CA GLY A 330 49.30 -1.98 0.92
C GLY A 330 48.96 -3.48 0.92
N LYS A 331 48.61 -4.02 -0.26
CA LYS A 331 48.78 -5.41 -0.78
C LYS A 331 48.39 -6.65 0.05
N HIS A 332 47.68 -7.57 -0.63
CA HIS A 332 47.86 -9.05 -0.77
C HIS A 332 46.50 -9.80 -0.77
N ASN A 333 46.10 -10.39 -1.89
CA ASN A 333 46.39 -11.75 -2.40
C ASN A 333 45.67 -12.90 -1.68
N ASN A 334 44.91 -13.63 -2.48
CA ASN A 334 44.64 -15.07 -2.50
C ASN A 334 43.67 -15.74 -1.51
N CYS A 335 42.72 -16.44 -2.16
CA CYS A 335 42.25 -17.81 -1.95
C CYS A 335 41.80 -18.25 -0.55
N CYS A 336 40.59 -18.81 -0.49
CA CYS A 336 40.40 -20.26 -0.30
C CYS A 336 38.91 -20.66 -0.37
N PHE A 337 38.70 -21.76 -1.11
CA PHE A 337 37.65 -22.80 -1.10
C PHE A 337 36.16 -22.43 -1.06
#